data_AF-A0A3A8ZAX0-F1
#
_entry.id   AF-A0A3A8ZAX0-F1
#
_cell.length_a   1.000
_cell.length_b   1.000
_cell.length_c   1.000
_cell.angle_alpha   90.00
_cell.angle_beta   90.00
_cell.angle_gamma   90.00
#
_symmetry.space_group_name_H-M   'P 1'
#
loop_
_entity.id
_entity.type
_entity.pdbx_description
1 polymer ?
#
loop_
_entity_poly.entity_id
_entity_poly.type
_entity_poly.pdbx_seq_one_letter_code
_entity_poly.pdbx_strand_id
1 'polypeptide(L)'
;MEDIKSFFREDNSHFTIYVVEQKFAIGRGHDYFKSFKGKNNYIDTDALAQKRIYKIYSWIDKRIPAIADLIKAIFTDFSPSSLVDTVVALNKLFGTQIHQAAGPEVIDPIIIQEGKIIKKYITQLINLHKDSFLAPTIIILLKDNDFDRAKELLCECPNGVRVKFIKNTGESELYKVINTGADNINNFIDSFAEQCFSTCSQTKHNILLNKEWAENSIIKLYAPRLLKYRANLLCDDKNEIKNYLNDCIDQLEKPDSLLESDDTLRKNFLCVAKLYRVFCNDSGSADMNDAYTIAKELDNQLLLAYVYKYTYFFEDKSIAEQNQLLEKAYKIFNDNGMADNAVYCKNNILVRQFDYGNIYAKQFSEMLGEAIGDVPGLVGMPHIYNNTGLAYMMSAKPDHALELFDKGLEYAKSIDRQVQYLAILCNKLITKIYYGEHIDFSSINNAFKQIYDGMVRNSQLPFISARYVMNLFVIALKENKDWGRELMQQYDIISLVNDGFASNALGSGQIIRQLDYIDQKLPECSIKDQCTIPALVIEPTGRRKEFIEETGLNPFYFFTWL
;
A
#
# COMPACT_ATOMS: atom_id res chain seq x y z
N MET A 1 -1.85 6.77 -43.15
CA MET A 1 -1.20 7.56 -42.08
C MET A 1 -0.95 6.59 -40.95
N GLU A 2 0.30 6.43 -40.52
CA GLU A 2 0.65 5.49 -39.45
C GLU A 2 0.01 5.95 -38.13
N ASP A 3 -0.65 5.04 -37.39
CA ASP A 3 -1.24 5.38 -36.10
C ASP A 3 -0.16 5.44 -35.02
N ILE A 4 0.41 6.62 -34.81
CA ILE A 4 1.46 6.85 -33.80
C ILE A 4 1.01 6.45 -32.39
N LYS A 5 -0.29 6.50 -32.08
CA LYS A 5 -0.80 6.11 -30.75
C LYS A 5 -0.63 4.62 -30.48
N SER A 6 -0.56 3.78 -31.52
CA SER A 6 -0.36 2.35 -31.38
C SER A 6 0.95 1.96 -30.69
N PHE A 7 1.98 2.83 -30.76
CA PHE A 7 3.26 2.61 -30.09
C PHE A 7 3.16 2.70 -28.56
N PHE A 8 2.19 3.46 -28.06
CA PHE A 8 2.03 3.84 -26.64
C PHE A 8 0.86 3.15 -25.94
N ARG A 9 0.40 2.01 -26.47
CA ARG A 9 -0.66 1.22 -25.84
C ARG A 9 -0.10 0.42 -24.68
N GLU A 10 -0.62 0.70 -23.50
CA GLU A 10 -0.25 0.00 -22.27
C GLU A 10 -0.73 -1.45 -22.30
N ASP A 11 0.14 -2.33 -21.85
CA ASP A 11 -0.21 -3.69 -21.49
C ASP A 11 -0.83 -3.62 -20.09
N ASN A 12 -2.12 -3.97 -19.96
CA ASN A 12 -2.93 -3.83 -18.73
C ASN A 12 -2.31 -4.49 -17.47
N SER A 13 -1.21 -5.23 -17.62
CA SER A 13 -0.51 -5.90 -16.54
C SER A 13 0.55 -5.04 -15.81
N HIS A 14 1.12 -4.00 -16.45
CA HIS A 14 2.25 -3.25 -15.87
C HIS A 14 2.28 -1.77 -16.29
N PHE A 15 2.46 -0.89 -15.31
CA PHE A 15 2.71 0.53 -15.57
C PHE A 15 3.94 0.70 -16.47
N THR A 16 3.75 1.26 -17.66
CA THR A 16 4.79 1.34 -18.69
C THR A 16 5.08 2.78 -19.10
N ILE A 17 6.35 3.16 -19.00
CA ILE A 17 6.86 4.44 -19.53
C ILE A 17 7.39 4.21 -20.93
N TYR A 18 7.10 5.14 -21.84
CA TYR A 18 7.59 5.10 -23.21
C TYR A 18 8.73 6.09 -23.37
N VAL A 19 9.85 5.64 -23.90
CA VAL A 19 11.01 6.50 -24.20
C VAL A 19 11.26 6.43 -25.69
N VAL A 20 11.26 7.57 -26.37
CA VAL A 20 11.44 7.62 -27.83
C VAL A 20 12.76 8.29 -28.18
N GLU A 21 13.44 7.75 -29.19
CA GLU A 21 14.59 8.40 -29.81
C GLU A 21 14.25 9.82 -30.28
N GLN A 22 15.21 10.73 -30.21
CA GLN A 22 15.05 12.07 -30.77
C GLN A 22 14.69 12.02 -32.27
N LYS A 23 15.28 11.08 -33.03
CA LYS A 23 14.94 10.84 -34.44
C LYS A 23 13.49 10.43 -34.64
N PHE A 24 12.93 9.61 -33.75
CA PHE A 24 11.51 9.26 -33.78
C PHE A 24 10.66 10.51 -33.53
N ALA A 25 11.00 11.30 -32.51
CA ALA A 25 10.24 12.48 -32.11
C ALA A 25 10.18 13.57 -33.19
N ILE A 26 11.28 13.82 -33.91
CA ILE A 26 11.34 14.83 -34.99
C ILE A 26 10.98 14.28 -36.37
N GLY A 27 10.98 12.97 -36.54
CA GLY A 27 10.63 12.28 -37.78
C GLY A 27 9.22 11.70 -37.70
N ARG A 28 9.12 10.40 -37.48
CA ARG A 28 7.84 9.64 -37.51
C ARG A 28 6.77 10.22 -36.59
N GLY A 29 7.15 10.63 -35.38
CA GLY A 29 6.24 11.16 -34.36
C GLY A 29 6.00 12.68 -34.43
N HIS A 30 6.58 13.38 -35.41
CA HIS A 30 6.61 14.85 -35.41
C HIS A 30 5.24 15.50 -35.26
N ASP A 31 4.30 15.14 -36.13
CA ASP A 31 2.96 15.73 -36.15
C ASP A 31 2.17 15.39 -34.87
N TYR A 32 2.35 14.17 -34.36
CA TYR A 32 1.76 13.73 -33.11
C TYR A 32 2.23 14.61 -31.93
N PHE A 33 3.54 14.72 -31.70
CA PHE A 33 4.06 15.50 -30.57
C PHE A 33 3.85 17.01 -30.74
N LYS A 34 3.94 17.52 -31.97
CA LYS A 34 3.66 18.93 -32.28
C LYS A 34 2.23 19.31 -31.91
N SER A 35 1.27 18.40 -32.05
CA SER A 35 -0.13 18.64 -31.66
C SER A 35 -0.34 18.89 -30.15
N PHE A 36 0.64 18.55 -29.31
CA PHE A 36 0.61 18.76 -27.86
C PHE A 36 1.40 19.97 -27.39
N LYS A 37 2.24 20.59 -28.24
CA LYS A 37 3.02 21.77 -27.84
C LYS A 37 2.11 22.90 -27.38
N GLY A 38 2.45 23.50 -26.25
CA GLY A 38 1.66 24.56 -25.60
C GLY A 38 0.43 24.07 -24.82
N LYS A 39 0.15 22.76 -24.81
CA LYS A 39 -0.89 22.15 -23.96
C LYS A 39 -0.29 21.67 -22.65
N ASN A 40 -1.13 21.49 -21.63
CA ASN A 40 -0.71 20.97 -20.32
C ASN A 40 -0.03 19.60 -20.38
N ASN A 41 -0.34 18.80 -21.41
CA ASN A 41 0.26 17.48 -21.65
C ASN A 41 1.76 17.55 -21.97
N TYR A 42 2.28 18.68 -22.46
CA TYR A 42 3.65 18.79 -22.94
C TYR A 42 4.50 19.61 -21.96
N ILE A 43 5.40 18.92 -21.27
CA ILE A 43 6.30 19.47 -20.27
C ILE A 43 7.68 19.58 -20.91
N ASP A 44 8.19 20.81 -21.06
CA ASP A 44 9.48 21.06 -21.70
C ASP A 44 10.34 22.09 -20.98
N THR A 45 10.03 22.37 -19.71
CA THR A 45 10.84 23.19 -18.82
C THR A 45 10.68 22.71 -17.37
N ASP A 46 11.70 22.93 -16.55
CA ASP A 46 11.65 22.69 -15.11
C ASP A 46 10.49 23.44 -14.44
N ALA A 47 10.22 24.68 -14.86
CA ALA A 47 9.13 25.49 -14.31
C ALA A 47 7.74 24.85 -14.56
N LEU A 48 7.53 24.26 -15.75
CA LEU A 48 6.28 23.54 -16.04
C LEU A 48 6.19 22.24 -15.23
N ALA A 49 7.29 21.50 -15.11
CA ALA A 49 7.33 20.27 -14.33
C ALA A 49 7.03 20.54 -12.85
N GLN A 50 7.71 21.51 -12.25
CA GLN A 50 7.50 21.95 -10.87
C GLN A 50 6.07 22.45 -10.64
N LYS A 51 5.54 23.27 -11.54
CA LYS A 51 4.15 23.75 -11.47
C LYS A 51 3.16 22.58 -11.48
N ARG A 52 3.43 21.56 -12.29
CA ARG A 52 2.56 20.37 -12.37
C ARG A 52 2.61 19.54 -11.09
N ILE A 53 3.81 19.24 -10.60
CA ILE A 53 4.03 18.51 -9.35
C ILE A 53 3.36 19.24 -8.18
N TYR A 54 3.57 20.56 -8.08
CA TYR A 54 2.93 21.38 -7.04
C TYR A 54 1.40 21.31 -7.10
N LYS A 55 0.81 21.38 -8.31
CA LYS A 55 -0.65 21.25 -8.45
C LYS A 55 -1.16 19.90 -7.98
N ILE A 56 -0.45 18.81 -8.32
CA ILE A 56 -0.81 17.47 -7.85
C ILE A 56 -0.76 17.44 -6.32
N TYR A 57 0.36 17.82 -5.70
CA TYR A 57 0.49 17.85 -4.24
C TYR A 57 -0.56 18.76 -3.58
N SER A 58 -0.82 19.95 -4.11
CA SER A 58 -1.86 20.84 -3.57
C SER A 58 -3.27 20.22 -3.58
N TRP A 59 -3.50 19.24 -4.47
CA TRP A 59 -4.77 18.51 -4.56
C TRP A 59 -4.82 17.29 -3.65
N ILE A 60 -3.72 16.52 -3.56
CA ILE A 60 -3.66 15.29 -2.76
C ILE A 60 -3.33 15.54 -1.28
N ASP A 61 -2.62 16.64 -0.98
CA ASP A 61 -2.14 17.00 0.36
C ASP A 61 -3.07 17.97 1.11
N LYS A 62 -4.38 18.01 0.80
CA LYS A 62 -5.31 19.03 1.33
C LYS A 62 -5.39 19.07 2.86
N ARG A 63 -5.35 17.91 3.50
CA ARG A 63 -5.45 17.75 4.96
C ARG A 63 -4.36 16.83 5.53
N ILE A 64 -3.20 16.82 4.89
CA ILE A 64 -2.01 16.12 5.36
C ILE A 64 -0.81 17.06 5.33
N PRO A 65 0.21 16.85 6.18
CA PRO A 65 1.37 17.73 6.25
C PRO A 65 2.27 17.56 5.01
N ALA A 66 2.80 18.67 4.47
CA ALA A 66 3.77 18.62 3.40
C ALA A 66 5.12 18.05 3.89
N ILE A 67 5.48 16.85 3.41
CA ILE A 67 6.69 16.13 3.84
C ILE A 67 7.96 16.96 3.57
N ALA A 68 8.02 17.63 2.42
CA ALA A 68 9.16 18.48 2.06
C ALA A 68 9.38 19.63 3.06
N ASP A 69 8.31 20.19 3.62
CA ASP A 69 8.41 21.27 4.61
C ASP A 69 8.81 20.73 5.99
N LEU A 70 8.30 19.56 6.37
CA LEU A 70 8.73 18.86 7.58
C LEU A 70 10.22 18.47 7.54
N ILE A 71 10.69 17.95 6.40
CA ILE A 71 12.10 17.60 6.21
C ILE A 71 12.99 18.84 6.34
N LYS A 72 12.61 19.96 5.71
CA LYS A 72 13.35 21.22 5.86
C LYS A 72 13.40 21.66 7.32
N ALA A 73 12.28 21.62 8.04
CA ALA A 73 12.24 22.00 9.44
C ALA A 73 13.13 21.13 10.35
N ILE A 74 13.38 19.87 9.99
CA ILE A 74 14.18 18.94 10.81
C ILE A 74 15.68 18.97 10.45
N PHE A 75 16.02 19.08 9.15
CA PHE A 75 17.38 18.85 8.67
C PHE A 75 18.09 20.09 8.12
N THR A 76 17.42 21.24 8.00
CA THR A 76 18.05 22.50 7.55
C THR A 76 18.13 23.51 8.70
N ASP A 77 18.97 24.55 8.55
CA ASP A 77 19.26 25.57 9.59
C ASP A 77 18.03 26.36 10.09
N PHE A 78 16.85 26.14 9.52
CA PHE A 78 15.56 26.55 10.09
C PHE A 78 15.13 25.55 11.18
N SER A 79 15.86 25.53 12.30
CA SER A 79 15.51 24.69 13.45
C SER A 79 14.09 25.00 13.93
N PRO A 80 13.30 24.00 14.32
CA PRO A 80 11.99 24.22 14.91
C PRO A 80 12.13 25.12 16.15
N SER A 81 11.13 25.96 16.42
CA SER A 81 11.16 26.91 17.53
C SER A 81 11.32 26.25 18.91
N SER A 82 10.98 24.97 19.04
CA SER A 82 11.06 24.22 20.30
C SER A 82 11.30 22.70 20.10
N LEU A 83 11.71 22.03 21.18
CA LEU A 83 11.79 20.57 21.25
C LEU A 83 10.43 19.90 20.95
N VAL A 84 9.33 20.50 21.42
CA VAL A 84 7.97 20.00 21.18
C VAL A 84 7.65 20.02 19.69
N ASP A 85 7.91 21.14 19.02
CA ASP A 85 7.70 21.27 17.57
C ASP A 85 8.53 20.26 16.78
N THR A 86 9.77 20.03 17.22
CA THR A 86 10.68 19.03 16.64
C THR A 86 10.10 17.62 16.74
N VAL A 87 9.64 17.22 17.94
CA VAL A 87 9.06 15.91 18.17
C VAL A 87 7.76 15.73 17.37
N VAL A 88 6.92 16.76 17.28
CA VAL A 88 5.70 16.72 16.46
C VAL A 88 6.05 16.55 14.98
N ALA A 89 7.00 17.31 14.44
CA ALA A 89 7.41 17.20 13.04
C ALA A 89 8.02 15.83 12.72
N LEU A 90 8.86 15.28 13.61
CA LEU A 90 9.40 13.92 13.49
C LEU A 90 8.27 12.88 13.45
N ASN A 91 7.32 12.95 14.39
CA ASN A 91 6.22 12.00 14.44
C ASN A 91 5.28 12.10 13.23
N LYS A 92 5.11 13.30 12.64
CA LYS A 92 4.42 13.44 11.35
C LYS A 92 5.17 12.73 10.22
N LEU A 93 6.50 12.90 10.15
CA LEU A 93 7.32 12.19 9.15
C LEU A 93 7.23 10.67 9.32
N PHE A 94 7.34 10.16 10.55
CA PHE A 94 7.31 8.74 10.85
C PHE A 94 5.96 8.05 10.59
N GLY A 95 4.86 8.79 10.49
CA GLY A 95 3.56 8.22 10.10
C GLY A 95 3.11 8.51 8.67
N THR A 96 3.99 9.05 7.84
CA THR A 96 3.74 9.37 6.42
C THR A 96 3.14 8.16 5.69
N GLN A 97 2.04 8.35 4.96
CA GLN A 97 1.43 7.34 4.07
C GLN A 97 1.77 7.63 2.61
N ILE A 98 1.71 6.61 1.74
CA ILE A 98 1.88 6.82 0.30
C ILE A 98 0.64 7.50 -0.28
N HIS A 99 0.88 8.52 -1.11
CA HIS A 99 -0.14 9.16 -1.92
C HIS A 99 0.24 9.11 -3.40
N GLN A 100 -0.78 8.94 -4.24
CA GLN A 100 -0.67 8.88 -5.70
C GLN A 100 -1.44 10.05 -6.32
N ALA A 101 -1.05 10.42 -7.55
CA ALA A 101 -1.77 11.43 -8.29
C ALA A 101 -3.22 11.00 -8.53
N ALA A 102 -4.17 11.87 -8.14
CA ALA A 102 -5.60 11.64 -8.27
C ALA A 102 -6.31 12.93 -8.68
N GLY A 103 -7.46 12.81 -9.34
CA GLY A 103 -8.32 13.94 -9.67
C GLY A 103 -7.94 14.66 -10.98
N PRO A 104 -8.39 15.93 -11.15
CA PRO A 104 -8.33 16.64 -12.44
C PRO A 104 -6.90 16.97 -12.90
N GLU A 105 -5.93 16.86 -12.00
CA GLU A 105 -4.51 17.09 -12.30
C GLU A 105 -3.80 15.83 -12.84
N VAL A 106 -4.53 14.75 -13.13
CA VAL A 106 -4.00 13.63 -13.92
C VAL A 106 -4.46 13.79 -15.36
N ILE A 107 -3.51 13.99 -16.27
CA ILE A 107 -3.77 14.15 -17.71
C ILE A 107 -3.11 13.03 -18.47
N ASP A 108 -3.68 12.67 -19.61
CA ASP A 108 -3.19 11.60 -20.47
C ASP A 108 -3.16 12.09 -21.94
N PRO A 109 -2.05 11.93 -22.67
CA PRO A 109 -0.72 11.50 -22.20
C PRO A 109 0.04 12.60 -21.46
N ILE A 110 1.11 12.24 -20.76
CA ILE A 110 2.12 13.15 -20.22
C ILE A 110 3.36 13.02 -21.12
N ILE A 111 3.73 14.09 -21.81
CA ILE A 111 4.88 14.14 -22.72
C ILE A 111 5.96 15.01 -22.08
N ILE A 112 7.14 14.44 -21.87
CA ILE A 112 8.27 15.07 -21.20
C ILE A 112 9.40 15.23 -22.21
N GLN A 113 9.86 16.45 -22.44
CA GLN A 113 11.04 16.71 -23.25
C GLN A 113 12.31 16.64 -22.40
N GLU A 114 13.01 15.51 -22.49
CA GLU A 114 14.29 15.29 -21.81
C GLU A 114 15.36 16.25 -22.33
N GLY A 115 16.33 16.58 -21.47
CA GLY A 115 17.37 17.59 -21.76
C GLY A 115 16.98 19.04 -21.45
N LYS A 116 15.69 19.32 -21.27
CA LYS A 116 15.19 20.61 -20.74
C LYS A 116 14.64 20.52 -19.31
N ILE A 117 14.56 19.29 -18.80
CA ILE A 117 13.99 18.97 -17.49
C ILE A 117 15.02 18.15 -16.74
N ILE A 118 15.29 18.52 -15.48
CA ILE A 118 16.23 17.79 -14.63
C ILE A 118 15.66 16.42 -14.21
N LYS A 119 16.56 15.45 -14.01
CA LYS A 119 16.26 14.06 -13.61
C LYS A 119 15.24 13.98 -12.47
N LYS A 120 15.43 14.80 -11.43
CA LYS A 120 14.56 14.92 -10.26
C LYS A 120 13.07 15.04 -10.61
N TYR A 121 12.70 15.97 -11.50
CA TYR A 121 11.28 16.15 -11.83
C TYR A 121 10.70 15.03 -12.68
N ILE A 122 11.54 14.40 -13.52
CA ILE A 122 11.14 13.21 -14.29
C ILE A 122 10.79 12.07 -13.32
N THR A 123 11.69 11.78 -12.37
CA THR A 123 11.49 10.77 -11.34
C THR A 123 10.23 11.03 -10.50
N GLN A 124 10.01 12.27 -10.05
CA GLN A 124 8.83 12.64 -9.26
C GLN A 124 7.51 12.46 -10.03
N LEU A 125 7.45 12.90 -11.28
CA LEU A 125 6.25 12.75 -12.11
C LEU A 125 5.93 11.25 -12.30
N ILE A 126 6.93 10.44 -12.58
CA ILE A 126 6.76 8.99 -12.69
C ILE A 126 6.27 8.40 -11.37
N ASN A 127 6.90 8.74 -10.26
CA ASN A 127 6.55 8.23 -8.93
C ASN A 127 5.11 8.58 -8.52
N LEU A 128 4.66 9.80 -8.80
CA LEU A 128 3.28 10.22 -8.53
C LEU A 128 2.24 9.47 -9.38
N HIS A 129 2.59 9.09 -10.60
CA HIS A 129 1.64 8.51 -11.54
C HIS A 129 1.66 6.98 -11.61
N LYS A 130 2.74 6.30 -11.16
CA LYS A 130 2.89 4.84 -11.31
C LYS A 130 1.72 4.03 -10.75
N ASP A 131 1.12 4.51 -9.67
CA ASP A 131 0.03 3.83 -8.97
C ASP A 131 -1.32 4.52 -9.16
N SER A 132 -1.35 5.61 -9.93
CA SER A 132 -2.59 6.33 -10.20
C SER A 132 -3.61 5.41 -10.87
N PHE A 133 -4.83 5.35 -10.34
CA PHE A 133 -5.92 4.56 -10.91
C PHE A 133 -6.30 5.00 -12.35
N LEU A 134 -5.88 6.21 -12.74
CA LEU A 134 -6.05 6.77 -14.07
C LEU A 134 -4.95 6.33 -15.05
N ALA A 135 -3.83 5.79 -14.55
CA ALA A 135 -2.71 5.21 -15.31
C ALA A 135 -2.37 6.00 -16.61
N PRO A 136 -1.95 7.28 -16.50
CA PRO A 136 -1.68 8.08 -17.68
C PRO A 136 -0.46 7.54 -18.44
N THR A 137 -0.50 7.62 -19.77
CA THR A 137 0.63 7.28 -20.63
C THR A 137 1.73 8.32 -20.48
N ILE A 138 2.89 7.93 -19.96
CA ILE A 138 4.07 8.81 -19.87
C ILE A 138 5.00 8.55 -21.05
N ILE A 139 5.30 9.60 -21.83
CA ILE A 139 6.19 9.56 -23.00
C ILE A 139 7.36 10.53 -22.78
N ILE A 140 8.58 10.02 -22.79
CA ILE A 140 9.81 10.80 -22.67
C ILE A 140 10.47 10.92 -24.04
N LEU A 141 10.63 12.16 -24.51
CA LEU A 141 11.34 12.48 -25.75
C LEU A 141 12.81 12.73 -25.41
N LEU A 142 13.70 11.83 -25.82
CA LEU A 142 15.14 11.98 -25.56
C LEU A 142 15.72 13.18 -26.32
N LYS A 143 16.73 13.84 -25.74
CA LYS A 143 17.54 14.86 -26.44
C LYS A 143 18.46 14.28 -27.51
N ASP A 144 18.71 12.97 -27.46
CA ASP A 144 19.55 12.19 -28.35
C ASP A 144 18.91 10.84 -28.70
N ASN A 145 19.68 9.89 -29.23
CA ASN A 145 19.21 8.54 -29.57
C ASN A 145 19.94 7.48 -28.73
N ASP A 146 20.39 7.84 -27.53
CA ASP A 146 21.19 6.98 -26.66
C ASP A 146 20.31 6.38 -25.55
N PHE A 147 19.93 5.11 -25.71
CA PHE A 147 19.13 4.40 -24.73
C PHE A 147 19.91 3.99 -23.49
N ASP A 148 21.23 3.82 -23.56
CA ASP A 148 22.02 3.45 -22.39
C ASP A 148 22.16 4.63 -21.44
N ARG A 149 22.39 5.84 -21.98
CA ARG A 149 22.29 7.08 -21.21
C ARG A 149 20.88 7.27 -20.63
N ALA A 150 19.83 6.94 -21.39
CA ALA A 150 18.46 7.04 -20.89
C ALA A 150 18.16 6.06 -19.75
N LYS A 151 18.77 4.86 -19.74
CA LYS A 151 18.68 3.92 -18.60
C LYS A 151 19.31 4.51 -17.34
N GLU A 152 20.45 5.19 -17.47
CA GLU A 152 21.10 5.90 -16.35
C GLU A 152 20.24 7.07 -15.83
N LEU A 153 19.58 7.80 -16.72
CA LEU A 153 18.63 8.85 -16.33
C LEU A 153 17.45 8.29 -15.52
N LEU A 154 16.98 7.09 -15.86
CA LEU A 154 15.79 6.48 -15.25
C LEU A 154 16.10 5.56 -14.06
N CYS A 155 17.36 5.41 -13.65
CA CYS A 155 17.74 4.45 -12.61
C CYS A 155 17.14 4.76 -11.22
N GLU A 156 16.82 6.02 -10.94
CA GLU A 156 16.19 6.47 -9.68
C GLU A 156 14.66 6.45 -9.73
N CYS A 157 14.07 6.08 -10.87
CA CYS A 157 12.63 5.86 -10.94
C CYS A 157 12.23 4.69 -10.01
N PRO A 158 10.94 4.58 -9.66
CA PRO A 158 10.48 3.51 -8.78
C PRO A 158 10.93 2.13 -9.28
N ASN A 159 11.38 1.31 -8.35
CA ASN A 159 11.90 -0.02 -8.68
C ASN A 159 10.84 -0.84 -9.43
N GLY A 160 11.27 -1.55 -10.47
CA GLY A 160 10.41 -2.46 -11.22
C GLY A 160 9.52 -1.82 -12.29
N VAL A 161 9.52 -0.49 -12.43
CA VAL A 161 8.82 0.19 -13.54
C VAL A 161 9.31 -0.33 -14.89
N ARG A 162 8.37 -0.62 -15.79
CA ARG A 162 8.66 -1.07 -17.15
C ARG A 162 8.89 0.14 -18.05
N VAL A 163 9.94 0.09 -18.85
CA VAL A 163 10.28 1.11 -19.84
C VAL A 163 10.30 0.45 -21.21
N LYS A 164 9.52 1.01 -22.14
CA LYS A 164 9.53 0.63 -23.55
C LYS A 164 10.27 1.70 -24.34
N PHE A 165 11.48 1.37 -24.76
CA PHE A 165 12.28 2.21 -25.63
C PHE A 165 11.87 1.99 -27.09
N ILE A 166 11.65 3.06 -27.84
CA ILE A 166 11.13 3.01 -29.22
C ILE A 166 12.09 3.75 -30.15
N LYS A 167 12.60 3.02 -31.14
CA LYS A 167 13.49 3.55 -32.17
C LYS A 167 12.71 4.21 -33.29
N ASN A 168 13.34 5.10 -34.05
CA ASN A 168 12.75 5.70 -35.26
C ASN A 168 12.34 4.68 -36.33
N THR A 169 12.93 3.48 -36.31
CA THR A 169 12.54 2.35 -37.17
C THR A 169 11.18 1.75 -36.79
N GLY A 170 10.68 2.03 -35.59
CA GLY A 170 9.48 1.43 -35.00
C GLY A 170 9.76 0.19 -34.16
N GLU A 171 11.01 -0.30 -34.16
CA GLU A 171 11.44 -1.35 -33.25
C GLU A 171 11.43 -0.85 -31.80
N SER A 172 11.16 -1.76 -30.87
CA SER A 172 11.18 -1.46 -29.44
C SER A 172 11.94 -2.48 -28.63
N GLU A 173 12.62 -2.01 -27.58
CA GLU A 173 13.21 -2.86 -26.54
C GLU A 173 12.53 -2.57 -25.19
N LEU A 174 12.49 -3.59 -24.33
CA LEU A 174 11.91 -3.50 -22.99
C LEU A 174 13.02 -3.51 -21.96
N TYR A 175 12.87 -2.65 -20.95
CA TYR A 175 13.76 -2.53 -19.82
C TYR A 175 12.95 -2.45 -18.53
N LYS A 176 13.48 -3.02 -17.46
CA LYS A 176 12.90 -2.91 -16.12
C LYS A 176 13.86 -2.07 -15.27
N VAL A 177 13.34 -1.01 -14.66
CA VAL A 177 14.14 -0.14 -13.78
C VAL A 177 14.60 -0.95 -12.56
N ILE A 178 15.89 -0.87 -12.26
CA ILE A 178 16.50 -1.40 -11.04
C ILE A 178 16.98 -0.20 -10.23
N ASN A 179 16.27 0.11 -9.14
CA ASN A 179 16.61 1.23 -8.28
C ASN A 179 17.64 0.79 -7.24
N THR A 180 18.80 1.43 -7.21
CA THR A 180 19.91 1.08 -6.30
C THR A 180 19.97 1.95 -5.04
N GLY A 181 18.96 2.79 -4.83
CA GLY A 181 18.87 3.74 -3.73
C GLY A 181 19.73 4.98 -3.90
N ALA A 182 19.77 5.81 -2.85
CA ALA A 182 20.55 7.03 -2.81
C ALA A 182 22.03 6.76 -2.44
N ASP A 183 22.95 7.54 -3.01
CA ASP A 183 24.39 7.38 -2.78
C ASP A 183 24.89 8.00 -1.47
N ASN A 184 24.13 8.92 -0.89
CA ASN A 184 24.49 9.65 0.33
C ASN A 184 23.26 10.10 1.12
N ILE A 185 23.46 10.58 2.36
CA ILE A 185 22.37 10.96 3.27
C ILE A 185 21.55 12.14 2.73
N ASN A 186 22.17 13.13 2.08
CA ASN A 186 21.42 14.28 1.55
C ASN A 186 20.50 13.85 0.41
N ASN A 187 21.00 13.03 -0.52
CA ASN A 187 20.18 12.45 -1.60
C ASN A 187 19.05 11.57 -1.04
N PHE A 188 19.28 10.86 0.07
CA PHE A 188 18.26 10.08 0.75
C PHE A 188 17.16 10.97 1.35
N ILE A 189 17.55 12.05 2.04
CA ILE A 189 16.60 13.02 2.64
C ILE A 189 15.77 13.69 1.55
N ASP A 190 16.40 14.11 0.46
CA ASP A 190 15.71 14.67 -0.71
C ASP A 190 14.73 13.66 -1.32
N SER A 191 15.16 12.39 -1.49
CA SER A 191 14.28 11.34 -1.99
C SER A 191 13.05 11.12 -1.09
N PHE A 192 13.21 11.17 0.23
CA PHE A 192 12.09 11.03 1.17
C PHE A 192 11.15 12.24 1.10
N ALA A 193 11.70 13.46 1.05
CA ALA A 193 10.93 14.70 0.89
C ALA A 193 10.05 14.70 -0.37
N GLU A 194 10.51 14.00 -1.40
CA GLU A 194 9.88 13.88 -2.71
C GLU A 194 8.96 12.66 -2.83
N GLN A 195 8.76 11.93 -1.73
CA GLN A 195 7.96 10.70 -1.65
C GLN A 195 8.50 9.56 -2.55
N CYS A 196 9.79 9.60 -2.92
CA CYS A 196 10.47 8.54 -3.66
C CYS A 196 10.84 7.37 -2.73
N PHE A 197 9.85 6.79 -2.05
CA PHE A 197 10.05 5.79 -1.01
C PHE A 197 10.77 4.53 -1.50
N SER A 198 10.61 4.15 -2.77
CA SER A 198 11.37 3.05 -3.37
C SER A 198 12.88 3.31 -3.37
N THR A 199 13.32 4.53 -3.71
CA THR A 199 14.74 4.92 -3.60
C THR A 199 15.19 4.87 -2.15
N CYS A 200 14.37 5.34 -1.21
CA CYS A 200 14.68 5.27 0.21
C CYS A 200 14.80 3.82 0.72
N SER A 201 13.90 2.92 0.31
CA SER A 201 13.88 1.52 0.77
C SER A 201 15.12 0.74 0.29
N GLN A 202 15.58 1.03 -0.93
CA GLN A 202 16.76 0.44 -1.57
C GLN A 202 18.09 1.08 -1.16
N THR A 203 18.07 2.21 -0.45
CA THR A 203 19.29 2.87 0.03
C THR A 203 20.01 1.97 1.03
N LYS A 204 21.32 1.75 0.84
CA LYS A 204 22.10 0.85 1.71
C LYS A 204 22.14 1.36 3.15
N HIS A 205 21.93 0.49 4.13
CA HIS A 205 21.83 0.88 5.54
C HIS A 205 23.09 1.59 6.07
N ASN A 206 24.28 1.16 5.64
CA ASN A 206 25.56 1.74 6.07
C ASN A 206 25.73 3.21 5.65
N ILE A 207 25.08 3.67 4.59
CA ILE A 207 25.08 5.09 4.19
C ILE A 207 24.48 5.96 5.30
N LEU A 208 23.49 5.44 6.03
CA LEU A 208 22.76 6.15 7.08
C LEU A 208 23.42 6.07 8.47
N LEU A 209 24.54 5.34 8.60
CA LEU A 209 25.28 5.18 9.86
C LEU A 209 26.48 6.17 9.98
N ASN A 210 26.49 7.23 9.16
CA ASN A 210 27.59 8.19 9.12
C ASN A 210 27.59 9.10 10.36
N LYS A 211 28.48 8.80 11.32
CA LYS A 211 28.64 9.58 12.55
C LYS A 211 29.24 10.97 12.32
N GLU A 212 30.06 11.16 11.29
CA GLU A 212 30.64 12.46 10.95
C GLU A 212 29.54 13.43 10.50
N TRP A 213 28.66 12.97 9.60
CA TRP A 213 27.48 13.74 9.17
C TRP A 213 26.52 14.04 10.33
N ALA A 214 26.45 13.14 11.32
CA ALA A 214 25.54 13.30 12.44
C ALA A 214 25.97 14.39 13.44
N GLU A 215 27.25 14.78 13.49
CA GLU A 215 27.75 15.91 14.31
C GLU A 215 27.29 15.88 15.78
N ASN A 216 27.22 14.69 16.40
CA ASN A 216 26.67 14.45 17.75
C ASN A 216 25.17 14.77 17.93
N SER A 217 24.42 15.07 16.87
CA SER A 217 22.98 15.26 16.94
C SER A 217 22.24 13.92 16.97
N ILE A 218 21.45 13.69 18.02
CA ILE A 218 20.58 12.51 18.13
C ILE A 218 19.57 12.42 16.98
N ILE A 219 19.10 13.58 16.49
CA ILE A 219 18.17 13.66 15.36
C ILE A 219 18.86 13.19 14.10
N LYS A 220 20.03 13.75 13.77
CA LYS A 220 20.79 13.35 12.58
C LYS A 220 21.24 11.88 12.66
N LEU A 221 21.48 11.35 13.86
CA LEU A 221 21.87 9.95 14.05
C LEU A 221 20.73 8.95 13.82
N TYR A 222 19.51 9.23 14.30
CA TYR A 222 18.42 8.25 14.29
C TYR A 222 17.33 8.54 13.26
N ALA A 223 16.98 9.80 12.99
CA ALA A 223 15.86 10.12 12.11
C ALA A 223 16.02 9.54 10.69
N PRO A 224 17.18 9.65 9.99
CA PRO A 224 17.35 9.03 8.67
C PRO A 224 17.13 7.51 8.67
N ARG A 225 17.57 6.82 9.75
CA ARG A 225 17.38 5.37 9.90
C ARG A 225 15.90 5.01 10.04
N LEU A 226 15.17 5.73 10.89
CA LEU A 226 13.72 5.50 11.05
C LEU A 226 12.93 5.88 9.79
N LEU A 227 13.32 6.92 9.05
CA LEU A 227 12.73 7.25 7.75
C LEU A 227 12.96 6.13 6.73
N LYS A 228 14.15 5.51 6.74
CA LYS A 228 14.41 4.32 5.90
C LYS A 228 13.50 3.18 6.30
N TYR A 229 13.40 2.87 7.59
CA TYR A 229 12.52 1.80 8.08
C TYR A 229 11.07 2.08 7.67
N ARG A 230 10.61 3.34 7.79
CA ARG A 230 9.30 3.74 7.29
C ARG A 230 9.14 3.46 5.80
N ALA A 231 10.09 3.88 4.97
CA ALA A 231 10.06 3.64 3.52
C ALA A 231 10.05 2.14 3.16
N ASN A 232 10.82 1.30 3.87
CA ASN A 232 10.74 -0.15 3.69
C ASN A 232 9.37 -0.71 4.06
N LEU A 233 8.77 -0.27 5.17
CA LEU A 233 7.42 -0.69 5.54
C LEU A 233 6.36 -0.24 4.52
N LEU A 234 6.51 0.96 3.94
CA LEU A 234 5.66 1.47 2.86
C LEU A 234 5.80 0.65 1.56
N CYS A 235 6.96 0.05 1.33
CA CYS A 235 7.25 -0.79 0.17
C CYS A 235 7.08 -2.30 0.42
N ASP A 236 6.48 -2.70 1.57
CA ASP A 236 6.32 -4.10 2.00
C ASP A 236 7.64 -4.90 2.18
N ASP A 237 8.76 -4.18 2.37
CA ASP A 237 10.09 -4.75 2.60
C ASP A 237 10.36 -5.04 4.10
N LYS A 238 9.35 -5.49 4.86
CA LYS A 238 9.46 -5.59 6.34
C LYS A 238 10.53 -6.58 6.82
N ASN A 239 10.79 -7.64 6.04
CA ASN A 239 11.80 -8.64 6.37
C ASN A 239 13.23 -8.09 6.26
N GLU A 240 13.47 -7.18 5.32
CA GLU A 240 14.80 -6.59 5.05
C GLU A 240 15.30 -5.71 6.20
N ILE A 241 14.40 -5.16 7.01
CA ILE A 241 14.75 -4.21 8.08
C ILE A 241 14.73 -4.82 9.47
N LYS A 242 14.21 -6.03 9.66
CA LYS A 242 13.93 -6.58 10.99
C LYS A 242 15.16 -6.61 11.91
N ASN A 243 16.30 -7.06 11.39
CA ASN A 243 17.55 -7.11 12.16
C ASN A 243 18.08 -5.70 12.49
N TYR A 244 18.10 -4.81 11.50
CA TYR A 244 18.54 -3.42 11.71
C TYR A 244 17.64 -2.65 12.68
N LEU A 245 16.35 -2.97 12.71
CA LEU A 245 15.39 -2.39 13.65
C LEU A 245 15.65 -2.86 15.07
N ASN A 246 15.94 -4.16 15.27
CA ASN A 246 16.35 -4.69 16.58
C ASN A 246 17.61 -4.01 17.08
N ASP A 247 18.67 -3.92 16.25
CA ASP A 247 19.91 -3.25 16.62
C ASP A 247 19.68 -1.76 16.97
N CYS A 248 18.75 -1.10 16.29
CA CYS A 248 18.36 0.27 16.58
C CYS A 248 17.66 0.41 17.93
N ILE A 249 16.76 -0.52 18.26
CA ILE A 249 16.05 -0.56 19.54
C ILE A 249 17.04 -0.80 20.68
N ASP A 250 17.95 -1.76 20.53
CA ASP A 250 18.97 -2.09 21.55
C ASP A 250 19.92 -0.90 21.82
N GLN A 251 20.19 -0.08 20.81
CA GLN A 251 20.94 1.17 20.96
C GLN A 251 20.12 2.24 21.70
N LEU A 252 18.85 2.38 21.32
CA LEU A 252 17.96 3.38 21.92
C LEU A 252 17.55 3.03 23.35
N GLU A 253 17.57 1.76 23.77
CA GLU A 253 17.27 1.33 25.14
C GLU A 253 18.37 1.71 26.15
N LYS A 254 19.59 1.99 25.69
CA LYS A 254 20.71 2.40 26.55
C LYS A 254 20.62 3.89 26.89
N PRO A 255 20.45 4.26 28.17
CA PRO A 255 20.42 5.67 28.57
C PRO A 255 21.86 6.21 28.61
N ASP A 256 22.27 6.88 27.54
CA ASP A 256 23.64 7.39 27.39
C ASP A 256 23.77 8.92 27.58
N SER A 257 22.65 9.68 27.61
CA SER A 257 22.70 11.15 27.72
C SER A 257 22.25 11.67 29.09
N LEU A 258 22.97 12.69 29.58
CA LEU A 258 22.63 13.45 30.79
C LEU A 258 21.66 14.60 30.51
N LEU A 259 21.40 14.92 29.23
CA LEU A 259 20.50 16.01 28.82
C LEU A 259 19.06 15.51 28.68
N GLU A 260 18.12 16.19 29.35
CA GLU A 260 16.68 15.85 29.32
C GLU A 260 16.08 15.93 27.90
N SER A 261 16.56 16.87 27.08
CA SER A 261 16.13 17.00 25.67
C SER A 261 16.52 15.79 24.83
N ASP A 262 17.71 15.24 25.06
CA ASP A 262 18.19 14.07 24.34
C ASP A 262 17.47 12.80 24.82
N ASP A 263 17.19 12.68 26.12
CA ASP A 263 16.38 11.56 26.63
C ASP A 263 14.96 11.59 26.05
N THR A 264 14.35 12.77 25.94
CA THR A 264 13.04 12.97 25.30
C THR A 264 13.07 12.49 23.84
N LEU A 265 14.08 12.91 23.06
CA LEU A 265 14.22 12.50 21.66
C LEU A 265 14.50 11.00 21.53
N ARG A 266 15.38 10.45 22.38
CA ARG A 266 15.69 9.01 22.44
C ARG A 266 14.43 8.19 22.68
N LYS A 267 13.66 8.55 23.71
CA LYS A 267 12.39 7.88 24.03
C LYS A 267 11.38 8.00 22.89
N ASN A 268 11.29 9.15 22.22
CA ASN A 268 10.44 9.31 21.05
C ASN A 268 10.83 8.32 19.92
N PHE A 269 12.12 8.27 19.58
CA PHE A 269 12.61 7.32 18.56
C PHE A 269 12.38 5.86 18.99
N LEU A 270 12.58 5.53 20.27
CA LEU A 270 12.35 4.19 20.81
C LEU A 270 10.89 3.77 20.69
N CYS A 271 9.95 4.66 21.03
CA CYS A 271 8.52 4.40 20.90
C CYS A 271 8.16 4.08 19.44
N VAL A 272 8.60 4.91 18.48
CA VAL A 272 8.34 4.70 17.06
C VAL A 272 8.98 3.41 16.55
N ALA A 273 10.23 3.13 16.92
CA ALA A 273 10.93 1.91 16.53
C ALA A 273 10.21 0.64 17.04
N LYS A 274 9.73 0.66 18.28
CA LYS A 274 8.91 -0.44 18.84
C LYS A 274 7.60 -0.62 18.09
N LEU A 275 6.89 0.46 17.74
CA LEU A 275 5.68 0.37 16.90
C LEU A 275 5.98 -0.20 15.50
N TYR A 276 7.10 0.15 14.89
CA TYR A 276 7.53 -0.47 13.63
C TYR A 276 7.83 -1.96 13.80
N ARG A 277 8.39 -2.38 14.94
CA ARG A 277 8.69 -3.79 15.21
C ARG A 277 7.41 -4.60 15.44
N VAL A 278 6.41 -4.01 16.08
CA VAL A 278 5.05 -4.58 16.19
C VAL A 278 4.50 -4.89 14.80
N PHE A 279 4.60 -3.94 13.87
CA PHE A 279 4.16 -4.16 12.49
C PHE A 279 5.00 -5.22 11.76
N CYS A 280 6.34 -5.21 11.92
CA CYS A 280 7.22 -6.21 11.29
C CYS A 280 6.90 -7.64 11.74
N ASN A 281 6.50 -7.80 13.01
CA ASN A 281 6.23 -9.11 13.61
C ASN A 281 4.76 -9.54 13.51
N ASP A 282 3.87 -8.65 13.06
CA ASP A 282 2.41 -8.84 13.13
C ASP A 282 1.95 -9.26 14.55
N SER A 283 2.62 -8.76 15.59
CA SER A 283 2.39 -9.15 16.99
C SER A 283 2.70 -8.00 17.95
N GLY A 284 1.85 -7.78 18.94
CA GLY A 284 2.00 -6.69 19.91
C GLY A 284 3.15 -6.89 20.89
N SER A 285 3.28 -8.09 21.46
CA SER A 285 4.34 -8.45 22.42
C SER A 285 4.52 -7.39 23.53
N ALA A 286 5.69 -7.34 24.17
CA ALA A 286 6.01 -6.29 25.14
C ALA A 286 6.07 -4.89 24.50
N ASP A 287 6.40 -4.81 23.21
CA ASP A 287 6.61 -3.54 22.50
C ASP A 287 5.39 -2.61 22.51
N MET A 288 4.16 -3.14 22.43
CA MET A 288 2.96 -2.30 22.51
C MET A 288 2.80 -1.64 23.88
N ASN A 289 3.07 -2.38 24.95
CA ASN A 289 2.97 -1.85 26.32
C ASN A 289 4.09 -0.85 26.62
N ASP A 290 5.30 -1.15 26.16
CA ASP A 290 6.44 -0.25 26.25
C ASP A 290 6.16 1.06 25.50
N ALA A 291 5.71 0.98 24.24
CA ALA A 291 5.38 2.15 23.43
C ALA A 291 4.28 3.00 24.07
N TYR A 292 3.25 2.37 24.64
CA TYR A 292 2.18 3.06 25.38
C TYR A 292 2.71 3.80 26.62
N THR A 293 3.59 3.15 27.38
CA THR A 293 4.20 3.71 28.58
C THR A 293 5.06 4.92 28.23
N ILE A 294 5.96 4.75 27.25
CA ILE A 294 6.83 5.83 26.75
C ILE A 294 6.00 7.02 26.24
N ALA A 295 4.96 6.77 25.44
CA ALA A 295 4.13 7.84 24.89
C ALA A 295 3.41 8.66 25.98
N LYS A 296 2.99 8.00 27.06
CA LYS A 296 2.41 8.66 28.25
C LYS A 296 3.43 9.45 29.05
N GLU A 297 4.62 8.88 29.28
CA GLU A 297 5.69 9.56 30.01
C GLU A 297 6.13 10.85 29.32
N LEU A 298 6.16 10.85 27.98
CA LEU A 298 6.53 12.02 27.18
C LEU A 298 5.42 13.07 27.07
N ASP A 299 4.21 12.79 27.59
CA ASP A 299 3.00 13.62 27.43
C ASP A 299 2.75 14.09 25.98
N ASN A 300 3.08 13.24 25.00
CA ASN A 300 2.96 13.58 23.58
C ASN A 300 1.70 12.96 22.98
N GLN A 301 0.66 13.79 22.79
CA GLN A 301 -0.63 13.33 22.27
C GLN A 301 -0.53 12.70 20.88
N LEU A 302 0.33 13.23 20.00
CA LEU A 302 0.47 12.70 18.65
C LEU A 302 1.15 11.32 18.66
N LEU A 303 2.20 11.14 19.47
CA LEU A 303 2.85 9.85 19.65
C LEU A 303 1.88 8.82 20.26
N LEU A 304 1.07 9.25 21.23
CA LEU A 304 0.04 8.43 21.85
C LEU A 304 -1.05 8.01 20.84
N ALA A 305 -1.43 8.89 19.91
CA ALA A 305 -2.34 8.56 18.82
C ALA A 305 -1.77 7.47 17.88
N TYR A 306 -0.46 7.47 17.62
CA TYR A 306 0.17 6.36 16.89
C TYR A 306 0.10 5.05 17.65
N VAL A 307 0.31 5.03 18.98
CA VAL A 307 0.11 3.81 19.78
C VAL A 307 -1.33 3.31 19.66
N TYR A 308 -2.31 4.22 19.75
CA TYR A 308 -3.73 3.90 19.61
C TYR A 308 -4.11 3.39 18.21
N LYS A 309 -3.42 3.85 17.16
CA LYS A 309 -3.58 3.32 15.79
C LYS A 309 -3.33 1.81 15.73
N TYR A 310 -2.44 1.29 16.58
CA TYR A 310 -2.08 -0.13 16.68
C TYR A 310 -2.87 -0.90 17.77
N THR A 311 -4.03 -0.39 18.19
CA THR A 311 -4.76 -0.94 19.36
C THR A 311 -5.08 -2.44 19.29
N TYR A 312 -5.18 -3.01 18.09
CA TYR A 312 -5.43 -4.45 17.89
C TYR A 312 -4.36 -5.37 18.43
N PHE A 313 -3.16 -4.83 18.63
CA PHE A 313 -2.03 -5.55 19.16
C PHE A 313 -1.97 -5.52 20.70
N PHE A 314 -2.92 -4.87 21.37
CA PHE A 314 -3.09 -5.02 22.82
C PHE A 314 -3.79 -6.34 23.15
N GLU A 315 -3.12 -7.21 23.90
CA GLU A 315 -3.65 -8.50 24.36
C GLU A 315 -4.71 -8.35 25.46
N ASP A 316 -4.66 -7.25 26.22
CA ASP A 316 -5.47 -7.02 27.42
C ASP A 316 -6.73 -6.18 27.17
N LYS A 317 -6.99 -5.73 25.93
CA LYS A 317 -8.07 -4.79 25.63
C LYS A 317 -9.22 -5.44 24.89
N SER A 318 -10.43 -5.18 25.39
CA SER A 318 -11.66 -5.52 24.69
C SER A 318 -11.82 -4.69 23.41
N ILE A 319 -12.63 -5.17 22.46
CA ILE A 319 -12.94 -4.45 21.22
C ILE A 319 -13.53 -3.05 21.51
N ALA A 320 -14.35 -2.92 22.56
CA ALA A 320 -14.93 -1.64 22.95
C ALA A 320 -13.86 -0.64 23.41
N GLU A 321 -12.89 -1.08 24.22
CA GLU A 321 -11.75 -0.26 24.62
C GLU A 321 -10.87 0.09 23.42
N GLN A 322 -10.61 -0.89 22.54
CA GLN A 322 -9.87 -0.67 21.30
C GLN A 322 -10.52 0.44 20.45
N ASN A 323 -11.82 0.39 20.25
CA ASN A 323 -12.57 1.42 19.51
C ASN A 323 -12.50 2.80 20.17
N GLN A 324 -12.57 2.87 21.50
CA GLN A 324 -12.39 4.14 22.22
C GLN A 324 -10.99 4.74 22.02
N LEU A 325 -9.95 3.91 21.97
CA LEU A 325 -8.59 4.37 21.67
C LEU A 325 -8.47 4.88 20.22
N LEU A 326 -9.07 4.18 19.26
CA LEU A 326 -9.10 4.60 17.86
C LEU A 326 -9.86 5.92 17.67
N GLU A 327 -10.97 6.14 18.37
CA GLU A 327 -11.70 7.42 18.32
C GLU A 327 -10.87 8.60 18.85
N LYS A 328 -10.10 8.36 19.93
CA LYS A 328 -9.14 9.35 20.43
C LYS A 328 -8.05 9.65 19.39
N ALA A 329 -7.49 8.60 18.78
CA ALA A 329 -6.49 8.73 17.73
C ALA A 329 -7.02 9.51 16.52
N TYR A 330 -8.24 9.17 16.05
CA TYR A 330 -8.92 9.86 14.97
C TYR A 330 -9.01 11.36 15.21
N LYS A 331 -9.44 11.77 16.41
CA LYS A 331 -9.53 13.18 16.79
C LYS A 331 -8.16 13.86 16.78
N ILE A 332 -7.16 13.24 17.42
CA ILE A 332 -5.81 13.81 17.50
C ILE A 332 -5.19 13.98 16.11
N PHE A 333 -5.35 13.00 15.22
CA PHE A 333 -4.85 13.09 13.85
C PHE A 333 -5.54 14.21 13.06
N ASN A 334 -6.86 14.36 13.19
CA ASN A 334 -7.59 15.46 12.57
C ASN A 334 -7.11 16.83 13.08
N ASP A 335 -6.97 16.98 14.41
CA ASP A 335 -6.48 18.20 15.03
C ASP A 335 -5.03 18.54 14.59
N ASN A 336 -4.27 17.55 14.13
CA ASN A 336 -2.89 17.70 13.62
C ASN A 336 -2.79 17.80 12.10
N GLY A 337 -3.92 17.81 11.38
CA GLY A 337 -3.96 17.82 9.92
C GLY A 337 -3.35 16.57 9.33
N MET A 338 -3.74 15.38 9.82
CA MET A 338 -3.28 14.06 9.38
C MET A 338 -4.48 13.18 9.00
N ALA A 339 -5.28 13.66 8.05
CA ALA A 339 -6.54 13.01 7.68
C ALA A 339 -6.36 11.57 7.15
N ASP A 340 -5.22 11.26 6.54
CA ASP A 340 -4.85 9.90 6.10
C ASP A 340 -4.83 8.88 7.26
N ASN A 341 -4.23 9.27 8.38
CA ASN A 341 -4.15 8.48 9.60
C ASN A 341 -5.49 8.49 10.37
N ALA A 342 -6.25 9.58 10.31
CA ALA A 342 -7.60 9.63 10.87
C ALA A 342 -8.53 8.63 10.14
N VAL A 343 -8.57 8.67 8.80
CA VAL A 343 -9.36 7.73 7.98
C VAL A 343 -8.99 6.28 8.28
N TYR A 344 -7.70 5.97 8.50
CA TYR A 344 -7.28 4.65 8.96
C TYR A 344 -7.97 4.26 10.27
N CYS A 345 -7.95 5.12 11.29
CA CYS A 345 -8.58 4.84 12.58
C CYS A 345 -10.09 4.60 12.43
N LYS A 346 -10.76 5.44 11.64
CA LYS A 346 -12.19 5.33 11.37
C LYS A 346 -12.54 4.02 10.66
N ASN A 347 -11.77 3.63 9.64
CA ASN A 347 -11.97 2.35 8.96
C ASN A 347 -11.90 1.18 9.94
N ASN A 348 -10.91 1.24 10.83
CA ASN A 348 -10.65 0.22 11.82
C ASN A 348 -11.78 0.08 12.86
N ILE A 349 -12.36 1.19 13.30
CA ILE A 349 -13.59 1.16 14.11
C ILE A 349 -14.74 0.49 13.34
N LEU A 350 -14.92 0.84 12.07
CA LEU A 350 -16.05 0.37 11.26
C LEU A 350 -15.95 -1.12 10.91
N VAL A 351 -14.80 -1.63 10.48
CA VAL A 351 -14.65 -3.04 10.11
C VAL A 351 -14.85 -4.00 11.28
N ARG A 352 -14.75 -3.53 12.52
CA ARG A 352 -15.11 -4.34 13.69
C ARG A 352 -16.60 -4.69 13.72
N GLN A 353 -17.47 -3.92 13.05
CA GLN A 353 -18.91 -4.25 12.95
C GLN A 353 -19.14 -5.65 12.37
N PHE A 354 -18.26 -6.13 11.49
CA PHE A 354 -18.32 -7.50 10.96
C PHE A 354 -18.08 -8.57 12.03
N ASP A 355 -17.33 -8.27 13.09
CA ASP A 355 -16.95 -9.20 14.15
C ASP A 355 -17.94 -9.23 15.33
N TYR A 356 -18.76 -8.19 15.55
CA TYR A 356 -19.63 -8.12 16.75
C TYR A 356 -21.13 -7.89 16.49
N GLY A 357 -21.56 -7.53 15.27
CA GLY A 357 -23.01 -7.50 15.00
C GLY A 357 -23.45 -6.53 13.91
N ASN A 358 -24.22 -5.51 14.29
CA ASN A 358 -24.94 -4.66 13.33
C ASN A 358 -23.99 -3.85 12.44
N ILE A 359 -24.20 -3.98 11.13
CA ILE A 359 -23.44 -3.30 10.09
C ILE A 359 -24.22 -2.08 9.61
N TYR A 360 -23.56 -0.92 9.62
CA TYR A 360 -24.15 0.35 9.22
C TYR A 360 -23.46 0.87 7.95
N ALA A 361 -23.86 0.37 6.78
CA ALA A 361 -23.25 0.72 5.49
C ALA A 361 -23.12 2.23 5.22
N LYS A 362 -24.05 3.05 5.77
CA LYS A 362 -23.99 4.50 5.66
C LYS A 362 -22.72 5.10 6.29
N GLN A 363 -22.26 4.58 7.42
CA GLN A 363 -21.04 5.06 8.10
C GLN A 363 -19.79 4.78 7.27
N PHE A 364 -19.74 3.63 6.61
CA PHE A 364 -18.67 3.29 5.66
C PHE A 364 -18.71 4.22 4.43
N SER A 365 -19.90 4.53 3.91
CA SER A 365 -20.05 5.48 2.79
C SER A 365 -19.64 6.91 3.18
N GLU A 366 -19.96 7.34 4.40
CA GLU A 366 -19.55 8.65 4.94
C GLU A 366 -18.03 8.73 5.08
N MET A 367 -17.38 7.68 5.59
CA MET A 367 -15.91 7.59 5.63
C MET A 367 -15.28 7.59 4.23
N LEU A 368 -15.87 6.88 3.26
CA LEU A 368 -15.39 6.91 1.88
C LEU A 368 -15.50 8.33 1.29
N GLY A 369 -16.58 9.04 1.56
CA GLY A 369 -16.75 10.45 1.17
C GLY A 369 -15.69 11.36 1.79
N GLU A 370 -15.38 11.16 3.07
CA GLU A 370 -14.30 11.86 3.78
C GLU A 370 -12.94 11.58 3.12
N ALA A 371 -12.61 10.31 2.85
CA ALA A 371 -11.35 9.94 2.20
C ALA A 371 -11.19 10.57 0.81
N ILE A 372 -12.25 10.56 -0.02
CA ILE A 372 -12.23 11.19 -1.35
C ILE A 372 -12.08 12.72 -1.26
N GLY A 373 -12.70 13.34 -0.25
CA GLY A 373 -12.66 14.79 -0.07
C GLY A 373 -11.32 15.31 0.47
N ASP A 374 -10.82 14.64 1.50
CA ASP A 374 -9.72 15.11 2.33
C ASP A 374 -8.36 14.55 1.89
N VAL A 375 -8.32 13.31 1.38
CA VAL A 375 -7.09 12.58 0.98
C VAL A 375 -7.28 11.77 -0.32
N PRO A 376 -7.66 12.40 -1.45
CA PRO A 376 -8.06 11.71 -2.69
C PRO A 376 -6.97 10.83 -3.30
N GLY A 377 -5.69 11.08 -2.97
CA GLY A 377 -4.54 10.33 -3.44
C GLY A 377 -4.16 9.14 -2.55
N LEU A 378 -4.88 8.85 -1.48
CA LEU A 378 -4.48 7.81 -0.52
C LEU A 378 -4.36 6.43 -1.20
N VAL A 379 -3.19 5.80 -1.11
CA VAL A 379 -2.98 4.44 -1.65
C VAL A 379 -3.88 3.39 -0.99
N GLY A 380 -4.34 3.66 0.25
CA GLY A 380 -5.32 2.88 0.98
C GLY A 380 -6.74 2.83 0.37
N MET A 381 -7.05 3.61 -0.67
CA MET A 381 -8.40 3.67 -1.27
C MET A 381 -9.02 2.31 -1.68
N PRO A 382 -8.30 1.31 -2.24
CA PRO A 382 -8.85 -0.02 -2.49
C PRO A 382 -9.45 -0.68 -1.24
N HIS A 383 -8.78 -0.52 -0.08
CA HIS A 383 -9.22 -1.10 1.19
C HIS A 383 -10.55 -0.48 1.63
N ILE A 384 -10.68 0.84 1.49
CA ILE A 384 -11.89 1.60 1.83
C ILE A 384 -13.04 1.20 0.90
N TYR A 385 -12.84 1.19 -0.42
CA TYR A 385 -13.85 0.76 -1.38
C TYR A 385 -14.32 -0.68 -1.10
N ASN A 386 -13.37 -1.59 -0.86
CA ASN A 386 -13.67 -2.97 -0.50
C ASN A 386 -14.57 -3.08 0.74
N ASN A 387 -14.17 -2.42 1.82
CA ASN A 387 -14.87 -2.52 3.10
C ASN A 387 -16.26 -1.87 3.03
N THR A 388 -16.39 -0.75 2.32
CA THR A 388 -17.69 -0.11 2.06
C THR A 388 -18.57 -1.00 1.20
N GLY A 389 -18.03 -1.60 0.13
CA GLY A 389 -18.75 -2.56 -0.72
C GLY A 389 -19.26 -3.76 0.09
N LEU A 390 -18.42 -4.31 0.96
CA LEU A 390 -18.80 -5.41 1.85
C LEU A 390 -19.92 -5.01 2.82
N ALA A 391 -19.87 -3.80 3.39
CA ALA A 391 -20.92 -3.32 4.27
C ALA A 391 -22.28 -3.20 3.54
N TYR A 392 -22.29 -2.74 2.29
CA TYR A 392 -23.50 -2.72 1.46
C TYR A 392 -23.98 -4.11 1.08
N MET A 393 -23.07 -5.05 0.75
CA MET A 393 -23.40 -6.45 0.50
C MET A 393 -24.11 -7.05 1.72
N MET A 394 -23.55 -6.91 2.91
CA MET A 394 -24.15 -7.44 4.14
C MET A 394 -25.37 -6.65 4.63
N SER A 395 -25.72 -5.55 3.97
CA SER A 395 -26.90 -4.71 4.26
C SER A 395 -27.99 -4.80 3.18
N ALA A 396 -28.00 -5.89 2.39
CA ALA A 396 -29.02 -6.13 1.35
C ALA A 396 -29.04 -5.09 0.21
N LYS A 397 -27.87 -4.59 -0.19
CA LYS A 397 -27.72 -3.60 -1.27
C LYS A 397 -26.66 -4.04 -2.30
N PRO A 398 -26.92 -5.12 -3.07
CA PRO A 398 -25.96 -5.71 -4.00
C PRO A 398 -25.46 -4.75 -5.07
N ASP A 399 -26.34 -3.98 -5.71
CA ASP A 399 -25.95 -3.07 -6.81
C ASP A 399 -24.89 -2.05 -6.36
N HIS A 400 -25.09 -1.49 -5.16
CA HIS A 400 -24.13 -0.55 -4.57
C HIS A 400 -22.82 -1.24 -4.21
N ALA A 401 -22.88 -2.47 -3.69
CA ALA A 401 -21.69 -3.25 -3.37
C ALA A 401 -20.86 -3.51 -4.63
N LEU A 402 -21.49 -3.95 -5.73
CA LEU A 402 -20.82 -4.21 -7.01
C LEU A 402 -20.18 -2.95 -7.59
N GLU A 403 -20.88 -1.80 -7.57
CA GLU A 403 -20.29 -0.52 -8.02
C GLU A 403 -19.03 -0.16 -7.22
N LEU A 404 -19.06 -0.37 -5.90
CA LEU A 404 -17.93 -0.09 -5.03
C LEU A 404 -16.76 -1.05 -5.25
N PHE A 405 -17.02 -2.34 -5.49
CA PHE A 405 -15.97 -3.29 -5.85
C PHE A 405 -15.34 -2.96 -7.20
N ASP A 406 -16.13 -2.53 -8.20
CA ASP A 406 -15.59 -2.10 -9.49
C ASP A 406 -14.65 -0.91 -9.35
N LYS A 407 -15.05 0.10 -8.59
CA LYS A 407 -14.14 1.23 -8.26
C LYS A 407 -12.92 0.77 -7.47
N GLY A 408 -13.08 -0.13 -6.50
CA GLY A 408 -11.97 -0.71 -5.74
C GLY A 408 -10.95 -1.41 -6.66
N LEU A 409 -11.42 -2.19 -7.63
CA LEU A 409 -10.57 -2.87 -8.61
C LEU A 409 -9.78 -1.87 -9.46
N GLU A 410 -10.37 -0.74 -9.85
CA GLU A 410 -9.66 0.32 -10.59
C GLU A 410 -8.46 0.87 -9.82
N TYR A 411 -8.61 1.08 -8.50
CA TYR A 411 -7.51 1.52 -7.66
C TYR A 411 -6.49 0.41 -7.34
N ALA A 412 -6.85 -0.86 -7.52
CA ALA A 412 -6.00 -2.01 -7.25
C ALA A 412 -5.34 -2.61 -8.51
N LYS A 413 -5.46 -1.97 -9.68
CA LYS A 413 -4.94 -2.50 -10.97
C LYS A 413 -3.43 -2.73 -11.00
N SER A 414 -2.65 -1.97 -10.21
CA SER A 414 -1.19 -2.11 -10.15
C SER A 414 -0.81 -3.51 -9.67
N ILE A 415 0.23 -4.11 -10.26
CA ILE A 415 0.75 -5.43 -9.85
C ILE A 415 1.18 -5.44 -8.38
N ASP A 416 1.65 -4.30 -7.87
CA ASP A 416 2.04 -4.10 -6.47
C ASP A 416 0.84 -4.23 -5.50
N ARG A 417 -0.41 -4.25 -6.03
CA ARG A 417 -1.67 -4.33 -5.27
C ARG A 417 -2.45 -5.60 -5.54
N GLN A 418 -1.76 -6.66 -5.98
CA GLN A 418 -2.39 -7.93 -6.31
C GLN A 418 -3.22 -8.51 -5.16
N VAL A 419 -2.77 -8.38 -3.90
CA VAL A 419 -3.52 -8.83 -2.72
C VAL A 419 -4.87 -8.10 -2.61
N GLN A 420 -4.87 -6.77 -2.77
CA GLN A 420 -6.09 -5.97 -2.74
C GLN A 420 -7.01 -6.32 -3.92
N TYR A 421 -6.44 -6.44 -5.12
CA TYR A 421 -7.17 -6.79 -6.33
C TYR A 421 -7.90 -8.12 -6.17
N LEU A 422 -7.20 -9.18 -5.76
CA LEU A 422 -7.76 -10.52 -5.60
C LEU A 422 -8.81 -10.59 -4.49
N ALA A 423 -8.62 -9.86 -3.37
CA ALA A 423 -9.62 -9.77 -2.32
C ALA A 423 -10.93 -9.12 -2.82
N ILE A 424 -10.81 -7.98 -3.53
CA ILE A 424 -11.96 -7.27 -4.09
C ILE A 424 -12.66 -8.13 -5.14
N LEU A 425 -11.89 -8.79 -6.01
CA LEU A 425 -12.42 -9.71 -7.01
C LEU A 425 -13.20 -10.86 -6.35
N CYS A 426 -12.65 -11.47 -5.30
CA CYS A 426 -13.35 -12.50 -4.54
C CYS A 426 -14.65 -11.97 -3.94
N ASN A 427 -14.63 -10.79 -3.30
CA ASN A 427 -15.83 -10.18 -2.72
C ASN A 427 -16.90 -9.83 -3.75
N LYS A 428 -16.48 -9.39 -4.95
CA LYS A 428 -17.39 -9.17 -6.09
C LYS A 428 -18.07 -10.48 -6.50
N LEU A 429 -17.31 -11.58 -6.63
CA LEU A 429 -17.87 -12.89 -6.96
C LEU A 429 -18.75 -13.47 -5.84
N ILE A 430 -18.36 -13.28 -4.57
CA ILE A 430 -19.18 -13.62 -3.40
C ILE A 430 -20.53 -12.90 -3.47
N THR A 431 -20.53 -11.60 -3.78
CA THR A 431 -21.76 -10.81 -3.90
C THR A 431 -22.67 -11.38 -4.98
N LYS A 432 -22.12 -11.65 -6.17
CA LYS A 432 -22.88 -12.22 -7.28
C LYS A 432 -23.55 -13.54 -6.91
N ILE A 433 -22.77 -14.52 -6.41
CA ILE A 433 -23.33 -15.83 -6.07
C ILE A 433 -24.32 -15.75 -4.90
N TYR A 434 -24.07 -14.87 -3.92
CA TYR A 434 -24.92 -14.71 -2.74
C TYR A 434 -26.29 -14.15 -3.11
N TYR A 435 -26.36 -13.29 -4.14
CA TYR A 435 -27.60 -12.73 -4.67
C TYR A 435 -28.16 -13.48 -5.89
N GLY A 436 -27.62 -14.65 -6.22
CA GLY A 436 -28.16 -15.55 -7.25
C GLY A 436 -27.81 -15.18 -8.69
N GLU A 437 -26.79 -14.35 -8.91
CA GLU A 437 -26.22 -14.14 -10.25
C GLU A 437 -25.32 -15.31 -10.64
N HIS A 438 -25.49 -15.78 -11.89
CA HIS A 438 -24.65 -16.82 -12.46
C HIS A 438 -23.22 -16.33 -12.73
N ILE A 439 -22.25 -17.18 -12.45
CA ILE A 439 -20.82 -16.97 -12.70
C ILE A 439 -20.29 -18.12 -13.56
N ASP A 440 -19.79 -17.77 -14.75
CA ASP A 440 -19.19 -18.76 -15.65
C ASP A 440 -17.96 -19.44 -15.03
N PHE A 441 -17.81 -20.75 -15.27
CA PHE A 441 -16.65 -21.52 -14.82
C PHE A 441 -15.31 -20.92 -15.27
N SER A 442 -15.24 -20.36 -16.49
CA SER A 442 -14.03 -19.71 -16.99
C SER A 442 -13.59 -18.55 -16.13
N SER A 443 -14.54 -17.78 -15.56
CA SER A 443 -14.23 -16.66 -14.68
C SER A 443 -13.64 -17.15 -13.35
N ILE A 444 -14.21 -18.21 -12.79
CA ILE A 444 -13.72 -18.86 -11.56
C ILE A 444 -12.32 -19.44 -11.80
N ASN A 445 -12.15 -20.22 -12.87
CA ASN A 445 -10.87 -20.86 -13.20
C ASN A 445 -9.77 -19.83 -13.51
N ASN A 446 -10.10 -18.71 -14.19
CA ASN A 446 -9.14 -17.63 -14.41
C ASN A 446 -8.69 -16.97 -13.09
N ALA A 447 -9.59 -16.80 -12.11
CA ALA A 447 -9.22 -16.30 -10.80
C ALA A 447 -8.32 -17.29 -10.04
N PHE A 448 -8.61 -18.60 -10.11
CA PHE A 448 -7.71 -19.65 -9.61
C PHE A 448 -6.30 -19.55 -10.21
N LYS A 449 -6.19 -19.46 -11.55
CA LYS A 449 -4.90 -19.29 -12.24
C LYS A 449 -4.15 -18.06 -11.76
N GLN A 450 -4.83 -16.91 -11.65
CA GLN A 450 -4.20 -15.68 -11.16
C GLN A 450 -3.64 -15.83 -9.74
N ILE A 451 -4.36 -16.51 -8.84
CA ILE A 451 -3.88 -16.76 -7.47
C ILE A 451 -2.71 -17.75 -7.47
N TYR A 452 -2.81 -18.84 -8.23
CA TYR A 452 -1.77 -19.87 -8.26
C TYR A 452 -0.48 -19.37 -8.92
N ASP A 453 -0.58 -18.73 -10.08
CA ASP A 453 0.55 -18.20 -10.82
C ASP A 453 1.17 -16.98 -10.14
N GLY A 454 0.33 -16.11 -9.54
CA GLY A 454 0.76 -14.87 -8.92
C GLY A 454 1.31 -15.04 -7.51
N MET A 455 0.64 -15.84 -6.67
CA MET A 455 0.95 -15.94 -5.25
C MET A 455 1.45 -17.32 -4.82
N VAL A 456 0.71 -18.40 -5.14
CA VAL A 456 0.99 -19.74 -4.58
C VAL A 456 2.34 -20.31 -5.03
N ARG A 457 2.67 -20.22 -6.32
CA ARG A 457 3.94 -20.77 -6.86
C ARG A 457 5.19 -20.13 -6.27
N ASN A 458 5.08 -18.91 -5.76
CA ASN A 458 6.17 -18.19 -5.11
C ASN A 458 6.07 -18.27 -3.57
N SER A 459 5.18 -19.13 -3.05
CA SER A 459 4.87 -19.25 -1.61
C SER A 459 4.52 -17.92 -0.95
N GLN A 460 3.92 -16.99 -1.71
CA GLN A 460 3.58 -15.67 -1.23
C GLN A 460 2.26 -15.72 -0.44
N LEU A 461 2.34 -15.31 0.83
CA LEU A 461 1.21 -15.17 1.75
C LEU A 461 0.25 -16.40 1.73
N PRO A 462 0.74 -17.62 2.06
CA PRO A 462 -0.01 -18.86 1.85
C PRO A 462 -1.40 -18.84 2.50
N PHE A 463 -1.52 -18.30 3.70
CA PHE A 463 -2.79 -18.15 4.40
C PHE A 463 -3.82 -17.31 3.63
N ILE A 464 -3.39 -16.17 3.06
CA ILE A 464 -4.26 -15.28 2.30
C ILE A 464 -4.68 -15.95 0.98
N SER A 465 -3.73 -16.57 0.30
CA SER A 465 -3.95 -17.34 -0.93
C SER A 465 -4.96 -18.48 -0.73
N ALA A 466 -4.82 -19.24 0.37
CA ALA A 466 -5.77 -20.28 0.74
C ALA A 466 -7.18 -19.74 0.92
N ARG A 467 -7.35 -18.60 1.61
CA ARG A 467 -8.68 -17.98 1.76
C ARG A 467 -9.30 -17.57 0.43
N TYR A 468 -8.52 -17.04 -0.52
CA TYR A 468 -9.06 -16.69 -1.84
C TYR A 468 -9.55 -17.94 -2.58
N VAL A 469 -8.71 -18.98 -2.61
CA VAL A 469 -9.02 -20.26 -3.26
C VAL A 469 -10.24 -20.92 -2.64
N MET A 470 -10.34 -20.94 -1.30
CA MET A 470 -11.48 -21.55 -0.61
C MET A 470 -12.81 -20.84 -0.94
N ASN A 471 -12.82 -19.52 -1.09
CA ASN A 471 -14.01 -18.80 -1.54
C ASN A 471 -14.40 -19.18 -2.98
N LEU A 472 -13.44 -19.15 -3.91
CA LEU A 472 -13.70 -19.53 -5.30
C LEU A 472 -14.16 -20.98 -5.42
N PHE A 473 -13.62 -21.86 -4.59
CA PHE A 473 -14.03 -23.25 -4.51
C PHE A 473 -15.49 -23.38 -4.09
N VAL A 474 -15.89 -22.70 -3.00
CA VAL A 474 -17.28 -22.69 -2.54
C VAL A 474 -18.21 -22.08 -3.59
N ILE A 475 -17.78 -21.02 -4.29
CA ILE A 475 -18.53 -20.44 -5.41
C ILE A 475 -18.76 -21.47 -6.51
N ALA A 476 -17.72 -22.20 -6.92
CA ALA A 476 -17.83 -23.27 -7.92
C ALA A 476 -18.83 -24.34 -7.49
N LEU A 477 -18.80 -24.78 -6.22
CA LEU A 477 -19.73 -25.78 -5.70
C LEU A 477 -21.19 -25.33 -5.70
N LYS A 478 -21.43 -24.04 -5.49
CA LYS A 478 -22.78 -23.47 -5.51
C LYS A 478 -23.34 -23.40 -6.94
N GLU A 479 -22.49 -23.12 -7.93
CA GLU A 479 -22.87 -23.11 -9.34
C GLU A 479 -23.06 -24.53 -9.89
N ASN A 480 -22.05 -25.37 -9.72
CA ASN A 480 -22.06 -26.76 -10.19
C ASN A 480 -21.06 -27.60 -9.40
N LYS A 481 -21.55 -28.67 -8.75
CA LYS A 481 -20.72 -29.61 -7.97
C LYS A 481 -19.58 -30.23 -8.79
N ASP A 482 -19.79 -30.46 -10.09
CA ASP A 482 -18.76 -31.05 -10.96
C ASP A 482 -17.57 -30.10 -11.18
N TRP A 483 -17.80 -28.79 -11.16
CA TRP A 483 -16.74 -27.80 -11.24
C TRP A 483 -15.82 -27.85 -10.03
N GLY A 484 -16.36 -28.12 -8.84
CA GLY A 484 -15.53 -28.36 -7.64
C GLY A 484 -14.63 -29.58 -7.80
N ARG A 485 -15.14 -30.69 -8.34
CA ARG A 485 -14.33 -31.89 -8.61
C ARG A 485 -13.24 -31.61 -9.63
N GLU A 486 -13.56 -30.86 -10.68
CA GLU A 486 -12.60 -30.45 -11.70
C GLU A 486 -11.49 -29.57 -11.09
N LEU A 487 -11.83 -28.59 -10.26
CA LEU A 487 -10.85 -27.72 -9.61
C LEU A 487 -9.93 -28.48 -8.65
N MET A 488 -10.47 -29.44 -7.89
CA MET A 488 -9.66 -30.33 -7.03
C MET A 488 -8.65 -31.17 -7.81
N GLN A 489 -8.97 -31.55 -9.06
CA GLN A 489 -8.05 -32.30 -9.92
C GLN A 489 -6.98 -31.42 -10.55
N GLN A 490 -7.30 -30.14 -10.81
CA GLN A 490 -6.41 -29.20 -11.48
C GLN A 490 -5.45 -28.49 -10.52
N TYR A 491 -5.85 -28.29 -9.27
CA TYR A 491 -5.13 -27.46 -8.30
C TYR A 491 -4.89 -28.21 -6.99
N ASP A 492 -3.71 -28.07 -6.42
CA ASP A 492 -3.37 -28.64 -5.12
C ASP A 492 -3.94 -27.77 -3.98
N ILE A 493 -5.25 -27.86 -3.78
CA ILE A 493 -5.99 -27.07 -2.79
C ILE A 493 -5.63 -27.52 -1.38
N ILE A 494 -5.45 -28.83 -1.16
CA ILE A 494 -5.14 -29.39 0.16
C ILE A 494 -3.77 -28.94 0.64
N SER A 495 -2.73 -29.02 -0.20
CA SER A 495 -1.40 -28.52 0.17
C SER A 495 -1.46 -27.03 0.50
N LEU A 496 -2.15 -26.23 -0.31
CA LEU A 496 -2.29 -24.79 -0.06
C LEU A 496 -2.97 -24.49 1.27
N VAL A 497 -4.03 -25.22 1.64
CA VAL A 497 -4.70 -25.05 2.94
C VAL A 497 -3.76 -25.42 4.09
N ASN A 498 -3.00 -26.51 3.95
CA ASN A 498 -2.00 -26.91 4.95
C ASN A 498 -0.88 -25.87 5.11
N ASP A 499 -0.37 -25.32 4.00
CA ASP A 499 0.60 -24.23 4.02
C ASP A 499 0.01 -22.96 4.69
N GLY A 500 -1.27 -22.70 4.42
CA GLY A 500 -2.02 -21.64 5.09
C GLY A 500 -2.05 -21.83 6.61
N PHE A 501 -2.42 -23.02 7.09
CA PHE A 501 -2.43 -23.35 8.51
C PHE A 501 -1.06 -23.32 9.17
N ALA A 502 -0.01 -23.75 8.47
CA ALA A 502 1.35 -23.71 8.98
C ALA A 502 1.91 -22.28 9.08
N SER A 503 1.53 -21.40 8.15
CA SER A 503 2.04 -20.02 8.07
C SER A 503 1.36 -19.05 9.04
N ASN A 504 0.08 -19.26 9.38
CA ASN A 504 -0.64 -18.34 10.27
C ASN A 504 -1.76 -19.02 11.06
N ALA A 505 -1.66 -18.98 12.39
CA ALA A 505 -2.73 -19.44 13.27
C ALA A 505 -3.91 -18.45 13.36
N LEU A 506 -3.68 -17.15 13.10
CA LEU A 506 -4.71 -16.13 13.13
C LEU A 506 -5.66 -16.29 11.93
N GLY A 507 -6.93 -16.56 12.22
CA GLY A 507 -7.97 -16.73 11.21
C GLY A 507 -8.14 -18.16 10.68
N SER A 508 -7.39 -19.14 11.21
CA SER A 508 -7.54 -20.56 10.90
C SER A 508 -8.98 -21.05 11.10
N GLY A 509 -9.67 -20.57 12.15
CA GLY A 509 -11.07 -20.91 12.42
C GLY A 509 -12.04 -20.52 11.30
N GLN A 510 -11.72 -19.50 10.50
CA GLN A 510 -12.54 -19.14 9.34
C GLN A 510 -12.45 -20.19 8.24
N ILE A 511 -11.23 -20.66 7.93
CA ILE A 511 -11.01 -21.70 6.92
C ILE A 511 -11.61 -23.03 7.38
N ILE A 512 -11.44 -23.39 8.66
CA ILE A 512 -12.02 -24.61 9.24
C ILE A 512 -13.54 -24.64 9.05
N ARG A 513 -14.23 -23.53 9.28
CA ARG A 513 -15.68 -23.43 9.07
C ARG A 513 -16.09 -23.54 7.60
N GLN A 514 -15.26 -23.02 6.67
CA GLN A 514 -15.49 -23.24 5.24
C GLN A 514 -15.30 -24.72 4.88
N LEU A 515 -14.30 -25.40 5.44
CA LEU A 515 -14.09 -26.84 5.26
C LEU A 515 -15.29 -27.64 5.77
N ASP A 516 -15.83 -27.29 6.95
CA ASP A 516 -17.04 -27.90 7.49
C ASP A 516 -18.24 -27.77 6.53
N TYR A 517 -18.40 -26.59 5.91
CA TYR A 517 -19.44 -26.38 4.90
C TYR A 517 -19.20 -27.24 3.65
N ILE A 518 -17.96 -27.31 3.19
CA ILE A 518 -17.60 -28.05 1.97
C ILE A 518 -17.80 -29.56 2.15
N ASP A 519 -17.38 -30.13 3.27
CA ASP A 519 -17.54 -31.57 3.53
C ASP A 519 -19.02 -31.98 3.62
N GLN A 520 -19.92 -31.07 4.01
CA GLN A 520 -21.37 -31.31 3.93
C GLN A 520 -21.89 -31.32 2.48
N LYS A 521 -21.23 -30.63 1.54
CA LYS A 521 -21.67 -30.49 0.14
C LYS A 521 -20.99 -31.47 -0.83
N LEU A 522 -19.75 -31.84 -0.54
CA LEU A 522 -18.91 -32.83 -1.23
C LEU A 522 -18.30 -33.82 -0.20
N PRO A 523 -19.12 -34.65 0.47
CA PRO A 523 -18.63 -35.59 1.49
C PRO A 523 -17.65 -36.62 0.92
N GLU A 524 -17.71 -36.92 -0.38
CA GLU A 524 -16.81 -37.87 -1.04
C GLU A 524 -15.35 -37.40 -1.12
N CYS A 525 -15.10 -36.09 -0.97
CA CYS A 525 -13.76 -35.53 -1.06
C CYS A 525 -13.04 -35.48 0.29
N SER A 526 -13.76 -35.57 1.43
CA SER A 526 -13.21 -35.54 2.80
C SER A 526 -12.03 -34.57 2.93
N ILE A 527 -12.23 -33.29 2.57
CA ILE A 527 -11.11 -32.35 2.41
C ILE A 527 -10.52 -32.02 3.77
N LYS A 528 -11.37 -31.82 4.79
CA LYS A 528 -10.91 -31.48 6.14
C LYS A 528 -10.03 -32.57 6.75
N ASP A 529 -10.36 -33.84 6.51
CA ASP A 529 -9.61 -34.99 7.04
C ASP A 529 -8.19 -35.10 6.44
N GLN A 530 -7.95 -34.46 5.31
CA GLN A 530 -6.65 -34.38 4.65
C GLN A 530 -5.83 -33.15 5.07
N CYS A 531 -6.43 -32.27 5.89
CA CYS A 531 -5.78 -31.06 6.39
C CYS A 531 -5.23 -31.25 7.80
N THR A 532 -4.05 -30.69 8.08
CA THR A 532 -3.44 -30.65 9.41
C THR A 532 -3.97 -29.44 10.17
N ILE A 533 -4.98 -29.66 11.02
CA ILE A 533 -5.62 -28.59 11.79
C ILE A 533 -4.67 -28.07 12.89
N PRO A 534 -4.44 -26.75 12.99
CA PRO A 534 -3.63 -26.17 14.06
C PRO A 534 -4.17 -26.48 15.46
N ALA A 535 -3.27 -26.65 16.42
CA ALA A 535 -3.64 -26.88 17.82
C ALA A 535 -4.36 -25.67 18.45
N LEU A 536 -3.99 -24.45 18.02
CA LEU A 536 -4.64 -23.21 18.43
C LEU A 536 -5.52 -22.69 17.29
N VAL A 537 -6.82 -22.62 17.54
CA VAL A 537 -7.80 -22.10 16.59
C VAL A 537 -8.46 -20.86 17.17
N ILE A 538 -8.42 -19.76 16.42
CA ILE A 538 -9.13 -18.53 16.77
C ILE A 538 -10.42 -18.48 15.99
N GLU A 539 -11.53 -18.55 16.71
CA GLU A 539 -12.87 -18.59 16.16
C GLU A 539 -13.31 -17.22 15.62
N PRO A 540 -13.90 -17.14 14.41
CA PRO A 540 -14.58 -15.92 13.99
C PRO A 540 -15.82 -15.67 14.86
N THR A 541 -16.23 -14.42 14.95
CA THR A 541 -17.39 -13.97 15.74
C THR A 541 -18.36 -13.13 14.90
N GLY A 542 -19.52 -12.82 15.49
CA GLY A 542 -20.51 -11.89 14.94
C GLY A 542 -21.03 -12.27 13.55
N ARG A 543 -21.31 -11.25 12.72
CA ARG A 543 -21.86 -11.43 11.38
C ARG A 543 -20.95 -12.21 10.45
N ARG A 544 -19.62 -12.09 10.61
CA ARG A 544 -18.67 -12.89 9.82
C ARG A 544 -18.86 -14.38 10.08
N LYS A 545 -18.97 -14.79 11.35
CA LYS A 545 -19.18 -16.20 11.72
C LYS A 545 -20.48 -16.73 11.11
N GLU A 546 -21.58 -16.02 11.36
CA GLU A 546 -22.91 -16.40 10.87
C GLU A 546 -22.91 -16.55 9.35
N PHE A 547 -22.31 -15.59 8.64
CA PHE A 547 -22.25 -15.63 7.17
C PHE A 547 -21.46 -16.83 6.64
N ILE A 548 -20.34 -17.19 7.26
CA ILE A 548 -19.55 -18.37 6.88
C ILE A 548 -20.34 -19.66 7.15
N GLU A 549 -20.97 -19.78 8.32
CA GLU A 549 -21.75 -20.97 8.69
C GLU A 549 -22.96 -21.18 7.75
N GLU A 550 -23.66 -20.10 7.37
CA GLU A 550 -24.83 -20.17 6.50
C GLU A 550 -24.47 -20.41 5.03
N THR A 551 -23.42 -19.78 4.55
CA THR A 551 -23.13 -19.71 3.11
C THR A 551 -21.90 -20.51 2.67
N GLY A 552 -20.98 -20.81 3.58
CA GLY A 552 -19.63 -21.32 3.26
C GLY A 552 -18.68 -20.25 2.68
N LEU A 553 -19.15 -19.03 2.43
CA LEU A 553 -18.38 -17.94 1.87
C LEU A 553 -17.75 -17.11 3.01
N ASN A 554 -16.53 -16.64 2.84
CA ASN A 554 -15.74 -15.91 3.82
C ASN A 554 -15.24 -14.58 3.22
N PRO A 555 -16.00 -13.49 3.35
CA PRO A 555 -15.65 -12.21 2.78
C PRO A 555 -14.36 -11.61 3.35
N PHE A 556 -13.67 -10.82 2.54
CA PHE A 556 -12.44 -10.13 2.92
C PHE A 556 -12.70 -8.70 3.34
N TYR A 557 -12.08 -8.26 4.41
CA TYR A 557 -11.99 -6.86 4.74
C TYR A 557 -10.62 -6.54 5.31
N PHE A 558 -10.30 -5.25 5.24
CA PHE A 558 -8.98 -4.73 5.53
C PHE A 558 -8.99 -3.84 6.76
N PHE A 559 -8.10 -4.14 7.69
CA PHE A 559 -7.91 -3.39 8.94
C PHE A 559 -6.45 -2.90 9.10
N THR A 560 -5.59 -3.18 8.12
CA THR A 560 -4.21 -2.74 8.09
C THR A 560 -3.84 -2.32 6.67
N TRP A 561 -3.17 -1.18 6.58
CA TRP A 561 -2.42 -0.70 5.43
C TRP A 561 -1.34 0.25 5.97
N LEU A 562 -0.21 0.32 5.28
CA LEU A 562 0.86 1.28 5.59
C LEU A 562 1.16 2.20 4.43
#